data_AF-A0A1Q1FP54-F1
#
_entry.id   AF-A0A1Q1FP54-F1
#
_cell.length_a   1.000
_cell.length_b   1.000
_cell.length_c   1.000
_cell.angle_alpha   90.00
_cell.angle_beta   90.00
_cell.angle_gamma   90.00
#
_symmetry.space_group_name_H-M   'P 1'
#
loop_
_entity.id
_entity.type
_entity.pdbx_description
1 polymer ?
#
loop_
_entity_poly.entity_id
_entity_poly.type
_entity_poly.pdbx_seq_one_letter_code
_entity_poly.pdbx_strand_id
1 'polypeptide(L)'
;MRRISKSTSGTFWGLLAVVVGILVIVLPIHFLGLAFFESGPIAAFVIMVEVVLGLVGLGIAGTGIYSYRTGNQSPAIAAIAMICSLTIVFRIIWYIEIHLYGLVPIWLWVSIGLLTLTASLWLTYQFTPPRETTSS
;
A
#
# COMPACT_ATOMS: atom_id res chain seq x y z
N MET A 1 26.78 -20.37 -21.47
CA MET A 1 26.46 -19.07 -20.84
C MET A 1 24.94 -18.95 -20.68
N ARG A 2 24.43 -19.05 -19.45
CA ARG A 2 22.98 -19.09 -19.13
C ARG A 2 22.35 -17.69 -19.24
N ARG A 3 21.45 -17.49 -20.20
CA ARG A 3 20.45 -16.39 -20.17
C ARG A 3 19.32 -16.80 -19.21
N ILE A 4 19.54 -16.64 -17.93
CA ILE A 4 18.46 -16.67 -16.92
C ILE A 4 18.73 -15.47 -16.01
N SER A 5 17.97 -14.38 -16.12
CA SER A 5 17.76 -13.47 -14.97
C SER A 5 16.87 -12.25 -15.20
N LYS A 6 16.52 -11.86 -16.44
CA LYS A 6 15.70 -10.64 -16.64
C LYS A 6 14.19 -10.85 -16.64
N SER A 7 13.71 -12.05 -16.96
CA SER A 7 12.26 -12.34 -17.00
C SER A 7 11.69 -12.64 -15.60
N THR A 8 12.45 -13.38 -14.77
CA THR A 8 11.94 -13.91 -13.50
C THR A 8 11.68 -12.85 -12.43
N SER A 9 12.49 -11.77 -12.39
CA SER A 9 12.26 -10.70 -11.42
C SER A 9 10.98 -9.93 -11.74
N GLY A 10 10.67 -9.73 -13.04
CA GLY A 10 9.46 -9.04 -13.56
C GLY A 10 8.21 -9.60 -12.94
N THR A 11 8.09 -10.91 -13.08
CA THR A 11 7.00 -11.73 -12.60
C THR A 11 6.91 -11.73 -11.07
N PHE A 12 8.05 -11.78 -10.38
CA PHE A 12 8.11 -11.83 -8.93
C PHE A 12 7.50 -10.58 -8.27
N TRP A 13 7.92 -9.38 -8.68
CA TRP A 13 7.41 -8.14 -8.07
C TRP A 13 5.94 -7.87 -8.39
N GLY A 14 5.50 -8.19 -9.61
CA GLY A 14 4.08 -8.12 -9.98
C GLY A 14 3.23 -9.06 -9.13
N LEU A 15 3.64 -10.33 -9.00
CA LEU A 15 2.95 -11.30 -8.14
C LEU A 15 2.97 -10.90 -6.66
N LEU A 16 4.12 -10.41 -6.18
CA LEU A 16 4.27 -9.94 -4.80
C LEU A 16 3.29 -8.80 -4.51
N ALA A 17 3.16 -7.82 -5.41
CA ALA A 17 2.20 -6.72 -5.24
C ALA A 17 0.75 -7.22 -5.23
N VAL A 18 0.40 -8.22 -6.04
CA VAL A 18 -0.93 -8.85 -5.98
C VAL A 18 -1.17 -9.49 -4.62
N VAL A 19 -0.20 -10.27 -4.12
CA VAL A 19 -0.30 -10.92 -2.80
C VAL A 19 -0.41 -9.88 -1.69
N VAL A 20 0.42 -8.82 -1.72
CA VAL A 20 0.37 -7.72 -0.74
C VAL A 20 -0.98 -7.01 -0.80
N GLY A 21 -1.49 -6.71 -1.99
CA GLY A 21 -2.81 -6.09 -2.17
C GLY A 21 -3.94 -6.94 -1.60
N ILE A 22 -3.92 -8.25 -1.83
CA ILE A 22 -4.90 -9.18 -1.25
C ILE A 22 -4.78 -9.24 0.28
N LEU A 23 -3.55 -9.28 0.81
CA LEU A 23 -3.33 -9.28 2.26
C LEU A 23 -3.87 -8.01 2.92
N VAL A 24 -3.73 -6.85 2.28
CA VAL A 24 -4.31 -5.58 2.78
C VAL A 24 -5.84 -5.64 2.86
N ILE A 25 -6.50 -6.42 2.00
CA ILE A 25 -7.96 -6.61 2.04
C ILE A 25 -8.35 -7.62 3.13
N VAL A 26 -7.64 -8.74 3.21
CA VAL A 26 -8.06 -9.91 4.02
C VAL A 26 -7.66 -9.77 5.50
N LEU A 27 -6.48 -9.22 5.79
CA LEU A 27 -5.98 -9.09 7.17
C LEU A 27 -6.94 -8.28 8.07
N PRO A 28 -7.43 -7.10 7.66
CA PRO A 28 -8.36 -6.33 8.49
C PRO A 28 -9.63 -7.10 8.83
N ILE A 29 -10.22 -7.79 7.83
CA ILE A 29 -11.44 -8.59 8.02
C ILE A 29 -11.21 -9.70 9.05
N HIS A 30 -10.02 -10.33 9.03
CA HIS A 30 -9.68 -11.38 9.98
C HIS A 30 -9.44 -10.86 11.41
N PHE A 31 -8.78 -9.72 11.56
CA PHE A 31 -8.37 -9.18 12.86
C PHE A 31 -9.40 -8.27 13.54
N LEU A 32 -10.16 -7.50 12.76
CA LEU A 32 -11.19 -6.59 13.28
C LEU A 32 -12.52 -7.31 13.53
N GLY A 33 -12.67 -8.52 12.98
CA GLY A 33 -13.94 -9.25 12.97
C GLY A 33 -14.95 -8.54 12.06
N LEU A 34 -15.84 -9.31 11.43
CA LEU A 34 -16.91 -8.74 10.62
C LEU A 34 -17.84 -7.93 11.54
N ALA A 35 -17.57 -6.63 11.69
CA ALA A 35 -18.42 -5.68 12.40
C ALA A 35 -19.83 -5.58 11.77
N PHE A 36 -20.05 -6.23 10.63
CA PHE A 36 -21.34 -6.48 9.98
C PHE A 36 -22.42 -7.04 10.92
N PHE A 37 -22.04 -7.70 12.03
CA PHE A 37 -23.00 -8.26 12.99
C PHE A 37 -23.26 -7.36 14.20
N GLU A 38 -22.53 -6.26 14.36
CA GLU A 38 -22.72 -5.33 15.47
C GLU A 38 -23.39 -4.04 14.99
N SER A 39 -24.34 -3.53 15.78
CA SER A 39 -25.04 -2.27 15.49
C SER A 39 -24.50 -1.17 16.41
N GLY A 40 -23.89 -0.14 15.82
CA GLY A 40 -23.40 1.01 16.57
C GLY A 40 -22.48 1.93 15.75
N PRO A 41 -22.19 3.16 16.23
CA PRO A 41 -21.31 4.11 15.56
C PRO A 41 -19.90 3.55 15.31
N ILE A 42 -19.41 2.71 16.22
CA ILE A 42 -18.09 2.07 16.12
C ILE A 42 -18.09 1.04 14.97
N ALA A 43 -19.14 0.24 14.83
CA ALA A 43 -19.26 -0.71 13.73
C ALA A 43 -19.30 -0.01 12.35
N ALA A 44 -20.02 1.10 12.25
CA ALA A 44 -20.03 1.92 11.03
C ALA A 44 -18.64 2.48 10.69
N PHE A 45 -17.87 2.92 11.69
CA PHE A 45 -16.50 3.38 11.51
C PHE A 45 -15.57 2.25 11.04
N VAL A 46 -15.67 1.06 11.65
CA VAL A 46 -14.89 -0.12 11.25
C VAL A 46 -15.19 -0.50 9.80
N ILE A 47 -16.47 -0.56 9.41
CA ILE A 47 -16.88 -0.84 8.02
C ILE A 47 -16.30 0.21 7.05
N MET A 48 -16.35 1.50 7.42
CA MET A 48 -15.76 2.56 6.59
C MET A 48 -14.26 2.33 6.37
N VAL A 49 -13.52 2.02 7.44
CA VAL A 49 -12.09 1.72 7.37
C VAL A 49 -11.82 0.49 6.52
N GLU A 50 -12.61 -0.58 6.68
CA GLU A 50 -12.50 -1.80 5.86
C GLU A 50 -12.74 -1.53 4.37
N VAL A 51 -13.75 -0.72 4.03
CA VAL A 51 -14.03 -0.33 2.63
C VAL A 51 -12.84 0.43 2.04
N VAL A 52 -12.26 1.38 2.79
CA VAL A 52 -11.08 2.13 2.33
C VAL A 52 -9.89 1.20 2.13
N LEU A 53 -9.60 0.31 3.08
CA LEU A 53 -8.52 -0.69 2.94
C LEU A 53 -8.78 -1.65 1.78
N GLY A 54 -10.04 -2.01 1.55
CA GLY A 54 -10.49 -2.79 0.41
C GLY A 54 -10.13 -2.12 -0.91
N LEU A 55 -10.46 -0.84 -1.07
CA LEU A 55 -10.14 -0.04 -2.25
C LEU A 55 -8.62 0.12 -2.44
N VAL A 56 -7.88 0.37 -1.36
CA VAL A 56 -6.41 0.48 -1.39
C VAL A 56 -5.79 -0.85 -1.83
N GLY A 57 -6.19 -1.97 -1.23
CA GLY A 57 -5.72 -3.31 -1.57
C GLY A 57 -6.01 -3.68 -3.01
N LEU A 58 -7.19 -3.33 -3.53
CA LEU A 58 -7.56 -3.52 -4.93
C LEU A 58 -6.65 -2.70 -5.86
N GLY A 59 -6.34 -1.45 -5.48
CA GLY A 59 -5.40 -0.59 -6.21
C GLY A 59 -4.01 -1.22 -6.32
N ILE A 60 -3.46 -1.72 -5.21
CA ILE A 60 -2.15 -2.41 -5.18
C ILE A 60 -2.20 -3.66 -6.07
N ALA A 61 -3.24 -4.50 -5.92
CA ALA A 61 -3.38 -5.69 -6.75
C ALA A 61 -3.48 -5.34 -8.23
N GLY A 62 -4.20 -4.28 -8.58
CA GLY A 62 -4.27 -3.72 -9.93
C GLY A 62 -2.91 -3.31 -10.48
N THR A 63 -2.10 -2.60 -9.68
CA THR A 63 -0.72 -2.23 -10.07
C THR A 63 0.18 -3.47 -10.25
N GLY A 64 -0.01 -4.51 -9.44
CA GLY A 64 0.68 -5.80 -9.58
C GLY A 64 0.30 -6.53 -10.86
N ILE A 65 -0.99 -6.59 -11.19
CA ILE A 65 -1.50 -7.18 -12.45
C ILE A 65 -0.98 -6.39 -13.65
N TYR A 66 -1.02 -5.06 -13.59
CA TYR A 66 -0.47 -4.20 -14.63
C TYR A 66 1.03 -4.45 -14.83
N SER A 67 1.78 -4.55 -13.73
CA SER A 67 3.21 -4.83 -13.75
C SER A 67 3.52 -6.20 -14.35
N TYR A 68 2.75 -7.23 -13.99
CA TYR A 68 2.86 -8.57 -14.55
C TYR A 68 2.61 -8.58 -16.07
N ARG A 69 1.59 -7.86 -16.54
CA ARG A 69 1.22 -7.81 -17.97
C ARG A 69 2.18 -6.98 -18.82
N THR A 70 2.67 -5.86 -18.31
CA THR A 70 3.51 -4.93 -19.06
C THR A 70 5.00 -5.17 -18.90
N GLY A 71 5.40 -6.01 -17.92
CA GLY A 71 6.79 -6.20 -17.52
C GLY A 71 7.39 -4.98 -16.82
N ASN A 72 6.62 -3.91 -16.61
CA ASN A 72 7.07 -2.71 -15.91
C ASN A 72 6.90 -2.88 -14.40
N GLN A 73 8.00 -3.02 -13.66
CA GLN A 73 7.99 -3.31 -12.22
C GLN A 73 7.75 -2.10 -11.32
N SER A 74 8.01 -0.90 -11.81
CA SER A 74 7.96 0.35 -11.06
C SER A 74 6.65 0.55 -10.30
N PRO A 75 5.46 0.39 -10.90
CA PRO A 75 4.20 0.59 -10.19
C PRO A 75 3.99 -0.45 -9.08
N ALA A 76 4.45 -1.69 -9.25
CA ALA A 76 4.34 -2.72 -8.22
C ALA A 76 5.27 -2.43 -7.03
N ILE A 77 6.52 -2.05 -7.31
CA ILE A 77 7.51 -1.69 -6.28
C ILE A 77 7.05 -0.44 -5.52
N ALA A 78 6.53 0.56 -6.24
CA ALA A 78 5.93 1.78 -5.67
C ALA A 78 4.85 1.47 -4.64
N ALA A 79 3.88 0.65 -5.05
CA ALA A 79 2.73 0.31 -4.22
C ALA A 79 3.16 -0.46 -2.97
N ILE A 80 4.06 -1.43 -3.12
CA ILE A 80 4.60 -2.18 -1.96
C ILE A 80 5.36 -1.25 -1.01
N ALA A 81 6.26 -0.41 -1.53
CA ALA A 81 7.03 0.53 -0.71
C ALA A 81 6.12 1.52 0.04
N MET A 82 5.05 1.98 -0.61
CA MET A 82 4.05 2.84 0.00
C MET A 82 3.33 2.17 1.15
N ILE A 83 2.90 0.92 1.00
CA ILE A 83 2.19 0.22 2.06
C ILE A 83 3.13 -0.13 3.22
N CYS A 84 4.37 -0.54 2.93
CA CYS A 84 5.36 -0.81 3.96
C CYS A 84 5.69 0.45 4.77
N SER A 85 5.92 1.58 4.11
CA SER A 85 6.20 2.86 4.79
C SER A 85 5.01 3.34 5.61
N LEU A 86 3.79 3.30 5.07
CA LEU A 86 2.56 3.61 5.83
C LEU A 86 2.46 2.74 7.08
N THR A 87 2.66 1.43 6.95
CA THR A 87 2.56 0.48 8.07
C THR A 87 3.56 0.80 9.19
N ILE A 88 4.80 1.14 8.83
CA ILE A 88 5.83 1.53 9.79
C ILE A 88 5.40 2.80 10.53
N VAL A 89 4.93 3.81 9.79
CA VAL A 89 4.55 5.08 10.41
C VAL A 89 3.32 4.92 11.31
N PHE A 90 2.30 4.16 10.88
CA PHE A 90 1.16 3.82 11.72
C PHE A 90 1.59 3.15 13.02
N ARG A 91 2.53 2.20 12.98
CA ARG A 91 3.06 1.56 14.19
C ARG A 91 3.81 2.54 15.11
N ILE A 92 4.58 3.47 14.56
CA ILE A 92 5.30 4.48 15.36
C ILE A 92 4.29 5.39 16.08
N ILE A 93 3.29 5.90 15.36
CA ILE A 93 2.28 6.79 15.95
C ILE A 93 1.47 6.04 17.00
N TRP A 94 1.02 4.82 16.70
CA TRP A 94 0.33 3.96 17.66
C TRP A 94 1.16 3.72 18.93
N TYR A 95 2.46 3.46 18.77
CA TYR A 95 3.37 3.29 19.89
C TYR A 95 3.48 4.56 20.74
N ILE A 96 3.59 5.72 20.10
CA ILE A 96 3.61 7.04 20.76
C ILE A 96 2.30 7.25 21.55
N GLU A 97 1.14 7.00 20.94
CA GLU A 97 -0.16 7.19 21.60
C GLU A 97 -0.33 6.32 22.85
N ILE A 98 0.11 5.05 22.78
CA ILE A 98 0.05 4.14 23.93
C ILE A 98 0.94 4.60 25.08
N HIS A 99 2.13 5.15 24.80
CA HIS A 99 3.13 5.44 25.83
C HIS A 99 3.07 6.88 26.36
N LEU A 100 2.51 7.82 25.61
CA LEU A 100 2.45 9.25 25.97
C LEU A 100 1.05 9.72 26.41
N TYR A 101 0.05 8.83 26.49
CA TYR A 101 -1.33 9.12 26.95
C TYR A 101 -2.00 10.32 26.25
N GLY A 102 -1.57 10.64 25.02
CA GLY A 102 -2.09 11.75 24.24
C GLY A 102 -2.52 11.25 22.87
N LEU A 103 -3.78 11.52 22.50
CA LEU A 103 -4.29 11.31 21.15
C LEU A 103 -3.48 12.18 20.19
N VAL A 104 -2.87 11.56 19.17
CA VAL A 104 -2.16 12.32 18.15
C VAL A 104 -3.20 13.06 17.30
N PRO A 105 -3.09 14.40 17.14
CA PRO A 105 -4.10 15.17 16.43
C PRO A 105 -4.31 14.70 14.98
N ILE A 106 -5.56 14.72 14.51
CA ILE A 106 -5.94 14.19 13.18
C ILE A 106 -5.17 14.86 12.01
N TRP A 107 -4.76 16.12 12.16
CA TRP A 107 -3.95 16.83 11.16
C TRP A 107 -2.54 16.26 11.01
N LEU A 108 -1.95 15.71 12.08
CA LEU A 108 -0.66 15.02 12.01
C LEU A 108 -0.80 13.72 11.21
N TRP A 109 -1.89 12.97 11.43
CA TRP A 109 -2.22 11.79 10.64
C TRP A 109 -2.34 12.07 9.14
N VAL A 110 -3.10 13.12 8.79
CA VAL A 110 -3.28 13.53 7.37
C VAL A 110 -1.95 13.97 6.76
N SER A 111 -1.17 14.79 7.47
CA SER A 111 0.12 15.29 6.98
C SER A 111 1.10 14.14 6.70
N ILE A 112 1.16 13.16 7.60
CA ILE A 112 2.01 11.99 7.48
C ILE A 112 1.56 11.08 6.33
N GLY A 113 0.25 10.84 6.20
CA GLY A 113 -0.29 10.04 5.09
C GLY A 113 0.07 10.67 3.74
N LEU A 114 -0.09 11.99 3.63
CA LEU A 114 0.29 12.74 2.43
C LEU A 114 1.79 12.62 2.17
N LEU A 115 2.62 12.84 3.18
CA LEU A 115 4.08 12.80 3.08
C LEU A 115 4.56 11.42 2.61
N THR A 116 3.99 10.36 3.17
CA THR A 116 4.30 8.97 2.80
C THR A 116 3.90 8.66 1.36
N LEU A 117 2.76 9.18 0.89
CA LEU A 117 2.32 9.07 -0.49
C LEU A 117 3.28 9.79 -1.44
N THR A 118 3.65 11.04 -1.15
CA THR A 118 4.65 11.79 -1.94
C THR A 118 6.02 11.11 -1.94
N ALA A 119 6.50 10.62 -0.79
CA ALA A 119 7.78 9.94 -0.69
C ALA A 119 7.80 8.64 -1.52
N SER A 120 6.70 7.89 -1.52
CA SER A 120 6.56 6.67 -2.29
C SER A 120 6.53 6.94 -3.79
N LEU A 121 5.78 7.95 -4.22
CA LEU A 121 5.79 8.40 -5.62
C LEU A 121 7.19 8.86 -6.02
N TRP A 122 7.86 9.66 -5.18
CA TRP A 122 9.21 10.14 -5.47
C TRP A 122 10.24 9.01 -5.57
N LEU A 123 10.23 8.04 -4.64
CA LEU A 123 11.08 6.84 -4.72
C LEU A 123 10.81 6.07 -6.02
N THR A 124 9.55 5.97 -6.43
CA THR A 124 9.17 5.33 -7.69
C THR A 124 9.76 6.06 -8.90
N TYR A 125 9.68 7.39 -8.92
CA TYR A 125 10.30 8.22 -9.96
C TYR A 125 11.82 8.02 -10.03
N GLN A 126 12.49 7.92 -8.88
CA GLN A 126 13.94 7.72 -8.81
C GLN A 126 14.36 6.33 -9.33
N PHE A 127 13.62 5.28 -8.96
CA PHE A 127 13.95 3.93 -9.37
C PHE A 127 13.45 3.58 -10.78
N THR A 128 12.52 4.35 -11.35
CA THR A 128 12.13 4.21 -12.76
C THR A 128 11.60 5.52 -13.32
N PRO A 129 12.46 6.35 -13.92
CA PRO A 129 12.01 7.58 -14.56
C PRO A 129 11.04 7.24 -15.71
N PRO A 130 9.99 8.06 -15.92
CA PRO A 130 9.14 7.93 -17.10
C PRO A 130 10.05 7.98 -18.34
N ARG A 131 9.84 7.05 -19.28
CA ARG A 131 10.55 7.12 -20.57
C ARG A 131 10.25 8.48 -21.18
N GLU A 132 11.27 9.31 -21.32
CA GLU A 132 11.17 10.51 -22.15
C GLU A 132 10.68 10.04 -23.52
N THR A 133 9.47 10.48 -23.87
CA THR A 133 9.01 10.39 -25.25
C THR A 133 9.89 11.35 -26.03
N THR A 134 11.04 10.88 -26.51
CA THR A 134 11.77 11.56 -27.57
C THR A 134 10.87 11.51 -28.80
N SER A 135 10.01 12.52 -28.92
CA SER A 135 9.40 12.87 -30.19
C SER A 135 10.53 13.19 -31.15
N SER A 136 10.61 12.37 -32.19
CA SER A 136 11.48 12.51 -33.37
C SER A 136 11.40 13.89 -34.00
#